data_AF-A0A0F9EC89-F1
#
_entry.id   AF-A0A0F9EC89-F1
#
_cell.length_a   1.000
_cell.length_b   1.000
_cell.length_c   1.000
_cell.angle_alpha   90.00
_cell.angle_beta   90.00
_cell.angle_gamma   90.00
#
_symmetry.space_group_name_H-M   'P 1'
#
loop_
_entity.id
_entity.type
_entity.pdbx_description
1 polymer ?
#
loop_
_entity_poly.entity_id
_entity_poly.type
_entity_poly.pdbx_seq_one_letter_code
_entity_poly.pdbx_strand_id
1 'polypeptide(L)'
;MKLTVEERIVAIEILPKEGDFLTLKILRELREALGLNEQEKKKFGIKVVSQRNGTADISWEVNGEAEVLLTEDKLELIRLPLRALEGQKILTEAHITLYEKFVIAKEKEDKKEK
;
A
#
# COMPACT_ATOMS: atom_id res chain seq x y z
N MET A 1 -10.02 -2.75 5.44
CA MET A 1 -10.23 -3.15 4.03
C MET A 1 -9.32 -4.32 3.66
N LYS A 2 -9.61 -5.08 2.59
CA LYS A 2 -8.73 -6.19 2.13
C LYS A 2 -7.76 -5.75 1.05
N LEU A 3 -6.49 -6.09 1.23
CA LEU A 3 -5.42 -5.85 0.26
C LEU A 3 -4.63 -7.13 -0.04
N THR A 4 -4.24 -7.31 -1.29
CA THR A 4 -3.31 -8.36 -1.72
C THR A 4 -1.87 -8.07 -1.28
N VAL A 5 -0.98 -9.05 -1.41
CA VAL A 5 0.46 -8.85 -1.19
C VAL A 5 1.02 -7.78 -2.13
N GLU A 6 0.68 -7.87 -3.42
CA GLU A 6 1.10 -6.92 -4.45
C GLU A 6 0.59 -5.51 -4.17
N GLU A 7 -0.70 -5.36 -3.84
CA GLU A 7 -1.28 -4.05 -3.50
C GLU A 7 -0.59 -3.41 -2.30
N ARG A 8 -0.22 -4.19 -1.27
CA ARG A 8 0.52 -3.68 -0.11
C ARG A 8 1.91 -3.19 -0.51
N ILE A 9 2.61 -3.90 -1.39
CA ILE A 9 3.94 -3.49 -1.88
C ILE A 9 3.83 -2.19 -2.66
N VAL A 10 2.92 -2.12 -3.65
CA VAL A 10 2.73 -0.91 -4.45
C VAL A 10 2.30 0.26 -3.57
N ALA A 11 1.42 0.04 -2.59
CA ALA A 11 1.02 1.06 -1.63
C ALA A 11 2.22 1.60 -0.82
N ILE A 12 3.14 0.72 -0.40
CA ILE A 12 4.38 1.10 0.33
C ILE A 12 5.35 1.90 -0.56
N GLU A 13 5.42 1.58 -1.86
CA GLU A 13 6.32 2.21 -2.83
C GLU A 13 5.94 3.67 -3.11
N ILE A 14 4.63 3.97 -3.16
CA ILE A 14 4.14 5.32 -3.42
C ILE A 14 4.11 6.21 -2.17
N LEU A 15 4.37 5.66 -0.98
CA LEU A 15 4.38 6.46 0.24
C LEU A 15 5.48 7.53 0.20
N PRO A 16 5.22 8.73 0.75
CA PRO A 16 6.24 9.74 0.94
C PRO A 16 7.47 9.19 1.66
N LYS A 17 8.65 9.66 1.23
CA LYS A 17 9.95 9.31 1.85
C LYS A 17 10.43 10.37 2.84
N GLU A 18 9.79 11.53 2.84
CA GLU A 18 10.14 12.69 3.65
C GLU A 18 8.87 13.33 4.23
N GLY A 19 9.05 14.13 5.28
CA GLY A 19 7.97 14.79 6.01
C GLY A 19 8.48 15.32 7.34
N ASP A 20 7.63 16.04 8.07
CA ASP A 20 7.93 16.42 9.45
C ASP A 20 7.94 15.18 10.38
N PHE A 21 8.38 15.38 11.63
CA PHE A 21 8.50 14.29 12.60
C PHE A 21 7.19 13.53 12.82
N LEU A 22 6.05 14.24 12.84
CA LEU A 22 4.74 13.63 13.04
C LEU A 22 4.37 12.76 11.84
N THR A 23 4.54 13.28 10.62
CA THR A 23 4.31 12.59 9.36
C THR A 23 5.18 11.32 9.27
N LEU A 24 6.46 11.42 9.59
CA LEU A 24 7.38 10.27 9.59
C LEU A 24 6.96 9.19 10.60
N LYS A 25 6.41 9.59 11.76
CA LYS A 25 5.88 8.63 12.75
C LYS A 25 4.66 7.90 12.20
N ILE A 26 3.72 8.62 11.59
CA ILE A 26 2.52 8.01 10.98
C ILE A 26 2.93 7.11 9.80
N LEU A 27 3.87 7.53 8.95
CA LEU A 27 4.41 6.73 7.86
C LEU A 27 5.04 5.42 8.35
N ARG A 28 5.76 5.46 9.49
CA ARG A 28 6.31 4.24 10.09
C ARG A 28 5.20 3.27 10.48
N GLU A 29 4.18 3.75 11.18
CA GLU A 29 3.03 2.92 11.58
C GLU A 29 2.24 2.41 10.37
N LEU A 30 2.13 3.21 9.30
CA LEU A 30 1.49 2.80 8.05
C LEU A 30 2.28 1.69 7.35
N ARG A 31 3.61 1.81 7.27
CA ARG A 31 4.47 0.75 6.73
C ARG A 31 4.37 -0.54 7.55
N GLU A 32 4.28 -0.44 8.87
CA GLU A 32 4.05 -1.59 9.75
C GLU A 32 2.67 -2.23 9.51
N ALA A 33 1.62 -1.42 9.36
CA ALA A 33 0.26 -1.90 9.11
C ALA A 33 0.09 -2.56 7.72
N LEU A 34 0.76 -2.02 6.69
CA LEU A 34 0.80 -2.61 5.35
C LEU A 34 1.73 -3.83 5.28
N GLY A 35 2.68 -3.93 6.21
CA GLY A 35 3.58 -5.08 6.32
C GLY A 35 2.82 -6.40 6.56
N LEU A 36 3.46 -7.50 6.17
CA LEU A 36 2.90 -8.84 6.39
C LEU A 36 3.31 -9.35 7.78
N ASN A 37 2.35 -9.85 8.55
CA ASN A 37 2.62 -10.52 9.81
C ASN A 37 3.15 -11.96 9.60
N GLU A 38 3.58 -12.65 10.66
CA GLU A 38 4.18 -13.98 10.54
C GLU A 38 3.21 -15.04 9.95
N GLN A 39 1.93 -14.97 10.31
CA GLN A 39 0.92 -15.90 9.80
C GLN A 39 0.69 -15.67 8.30
N GLU A 40 0.58 -14.40 7.88
CA GLU A 40 0.48 -14.01 6.47
C GLU A 40 1.72 -14.43 5.68
N LYS A 41 2.93 -14.21 6.24
CA LYS A 41 4.19 -14.63 5.59
C LYS A 41 4.22 -16.12 5.30
N LYS A 42 3.80 -16.95 6.27
CA LYS A 42 3.69 -18.41 6.09
C LYS A 42 2.59 -18.77 5.08
N LYS A 43 1.41 -18.16 5.21
CA LYS A 43 0.25 -18.42 4.36
C LYS A 43 0.50 -18.09 2.89
N PHE A 44 1.22 -17.01 2.61
CA PHE A 44 1.48 -16.53 1.25
C PHE A 44 2.83 -16.99 0.68
N GLY A 45 3.58 -17.78 1.45
CA GLY A 45 4.88 -18.30 1.02
C GLY A 45 5.92 -17.20 0.78
N ILE A 46 5.93 -16.16 1.64
CA ILE A 46 6.86 -15.03 1.49
C ILE A 46 8.29 -15.48 1.74
N LYS A 47 9.15 -15.28 0.75
CA LYS A 47 10.57 -15.63 0.80
C LYS A 47 11.42 -14.45 0.33
N VAL A 48 12.48 -14.19 1.08
CA VAL A 48 13.53 -13.25 0.66
C VAL A 48 14.51 -14.03 -0.21
N VAL A 49 14.66 -13.63 -1.47
CA VAL A 49 15.57 -14.25 -2.43
C VAL A 49 16.78 -13.36 -2.57
N SER A 50 17.92 -13.82 -2.05
CA SER A 50 19.19 -13.11 -2.23
C SER A 50 19.67 -13.28 -3.67
N GLN A 51 19.88 -12.16 -4.34
CA GLN A 51 20.43 -12.08 -5.68
C GLN A 51 21.96 -12.13 -5.64
N ARG A 52 22.60 -12.60 -6.72
CA ARG A 52 24.08 -12.73 -6.81
C ARG A 52 24.81 -11.38 -6.73
N ASN A 53 24.13 -10.28 -7.03
CA ASN A 53 24.64 -8.91 -6.95
C ASN A 53 24.55 -8.31 -5.52
N GLY A 54 24.13 -9.09 -4.52
CA GLY A 54 23.98 -8.61 -3.14
C GLY A 54 22.66 -7.90 -2.86
N THR A 55 21.73 -7.81 -3.83
CA THR A 55 20.36 -7.33 -3.58
C THR A 55 19.48 -8.46 -3.05
N ALA A 56 18.36 -8.10 -2.44
CA ALA A 56 17.38 -9.05 -1.94
C ALA A 56 16.01 -8.69 -2.50
N ASP A 57 15.36 -9.65 -3.16
CA ASP A 57 14.00 -9.49 -3.64
C ASP A 57 13.02 -10.24 -2.72
N ILE A 58 11.78 -9.77 -2.70
CA ILE A 58 10.70 -10.47 -2.01
C ILE A 58 9.92 -11.24 -3.06
N SER A 59 9.81 -12.55 -2.86
CA SER A 59 8.96 -13.43 -3.67
C SER A 59 7.82 -13.97 -2.81
N TRP A 60 6.69 -14.27 -3.44
CA TRP A 60 5.53 -14.88 -2.81
C TRP A 60 4.94 -15.97 -3.71
N GLU A 61 4.40 -17.02 -3.09
CA GLU A 61 3.78 -18.14 -3.81
C GLU A 61 2.31 -17.84 -4.14
N VAL A 62 1.62 -17.11 -3.26
CA VAL A 62 0.21 -16.76 -3.41
C VAL A 62 0.03 -15.26 -3.19
N ASN A 63 -0.53 -14.56 -4.18
CA ASN A 63 -0.92 -13.14 -4.06
C ASN A 63 -2.24 -13.02 -3.29
N GLY A 64 -2.26 -13.48 -2.04
CA GLY A 64 -3.47 -13.57 -1.23
C GLY A 64 -3.88 -12.25 -0.60
N GLU A 65 -5.17 -12.12 -0.30
CA GLU A 65 -5.72 -10.95 0.39
C GLU A 65 -5.82 -11.16 1.90
N ALA A 66 -5.62 -10.08 2.65
CA ALA A 66 -5.90 -10.03 4.08
C ALA A 66 -6.33 -8.63 4.53
N GLU A 67 -7.07 -8.59 5.64
CA GLU A 67 -7.64 -7.38 6.22
C GLU A 67 -6.53 -6.46 6.74
N VAL A 68 -6.58 -5.19 6.36
CA VAL A 68 -5.72 -4.12 6.84
C VAL A 68 -6.59 -3.05 7.48
N LEU A 69 -6.27 -2.72 8.73
CA LEU A 69 -6.96 -1.70 9.51
C LEU A 69 -6.15 -0.40 9.43
N LEU A 70 -6.70 0.58 8.71
CA LEU A 70 -6.09 1.90 8.53
C LEU A 70 -7.04 2.96 9.07
N THR A 71 -6.48 3.92 9.80
CA THR A 71 -7.16 5.14 10.24
C THR A 71 -7.23 6.15 9.11
N GLU A 72 -8.10 7.16 9.20
CA GLU A 72 -8.34 8.11 8.11
C GLU A 72 -7.10 8.93 7.73
N ASP A 73 -6.27 9.29 8.71
CA ASP A 73 -4.97 9.95 8.50
C ASP A 73 -4.01 9.06 7.67
N LYS A 74 -3.97 7.76 7.96
CA LYS A 74 -3.17 6.77 7.21
C LYS A 74 -3.70 6.58 5.79
N LEU A 75 -5.02 6.58 5.61
CA LEU A 75 -5.64 6.48 4.30
C LEU A 75 -5.28 7.69 3.43
N GLU A 76 -5.28 8.90 3.99
CA GLU A 76 -4.94 10.10 3.23
C GLU A 76 -3.48 10.12 2.76
N LEU A 77 -2.55 9.55 3.53
CA LEU A 77 -1.16 9.37 3.11
C LEU A 77 -0.97 8.43 1.91
N ILE A 78 -1.97 7.60 1.59
CA ILE A 78 -2.01 6.75 0.38
C ILE A 78 -2.74 7.49 -0.76
N ARG A 79 -3.86 8.17 -0.46
CA ARG A 79 -4.66 8.87 -1.47
C ARG A 79 -3.93 10.05 -2.10
N LEU A 80 -3.20 10.83 -1.31
CA LEU A 80 -2.45 11.99 -1.81
C LEU A 80 -1.46 11.63 -2.92
N PRO A 81 -0.53 10.66 -2.74
CA PRO A 81 0.37 10.28 -3.82
C PRO A 81 -0.38 9.66 -5.02
N LEU A 82 -1.43 8.86 -4.83
CA LEU A 82 -2.23 8.33 -5.94
C LEU A 82 -2.87 9.45 -6.79
N ARG A 83 -3.46 10.47 -6.15
CA ARG A 83 -4.01 11.64 -6.84
C ARG A 83 -2.92 12.45 -7.54
N ALA A 84 -1.75 12.57 -6.93
CA ALA A 84 -0.61 13.26 -7.55
C ALA A 84 -0.08 12.53 -8.79
N LEU A 85 -0.01 11.20 -8.75
CA LEU A 85 0.37 10.36 -9.90
C LEU A 85 -0.67 10.46 -11.03
N GLU A 86 -1.97 10.46 -10.70
CA GLU A 86 -3.04 10.66 -11.68
C GLU A 86 -3.00 12.07 -12.29
N GLY A 87 -2.82 13.10 -11.46
CA GLY A 87 -2.68 14.49 -11.93
C GLY A 87 -1.50 14.68 -12.90
N GLN A 88 -0.46 13.84 -12.75
CA GLN A 88 0.70 13.78 -13.65
C GLN A 88 0.54 12.79 -14.82
N LYS A 89 -0.54 12.01 -14.86
CA LYS A 89 -0.79 10.95 -15.86
C LYS A 89 0.30 9.88 -15.92
N ILE A 90 0.85 9.52 -14.76
CA ILE A 90 1.92 8.51 -14.62
C ILE A 90 1.49 7.31 -13.77
N LEU A 91 0.18 7.12 -13.57
CA LEU A 91 -0.32 5.85 -13.05
C LEU A 91 0.05 4.71 -14.01
N THR A 92 0.48 3.60 -13.43
CA THR A 92 0.75 2.34 -14.14
C THR A 92 -0.34 1.32 -13.82
N GLU A 93 -0.34 0.19 -14.53
CA GLU A 93 -1.30 -0.91 -14.29
C GLU A 93 -1.31 -1.38 -12.83
N ALA A 94 -0.15 -1.41 -12.18
CA ALA A 94 0.00 -1.77 -10.77
C ALA A 94 -0.78 -0.84 -9.80
N HIS A 95 -1.12 0.38 -10.23
CA HIS A 95 -1.86 1.33 -9.41
C HIS A 95 -3.38 1.26 -9.57
N ILE A 96 -3.89 0.57 -10.58
CA ILE A 96 -5.33 0.59 -10.93
C ILE A 96 -6.18 0.17 -9.73
N THR A 97 -5.88 -0.99 -9.15
CA THR A 97 -6.70 -1.54 -8.05
C THR A 97 -6.56 -0.70 -6.77
N LEU A 98 -5.39 -0.12 -6.51
CA LEU A 98 -5.21 0.83 -5.41
C LEU A 98 -6.01 2.10 -5.61
N TYR A 99 -5.99 2.67 -6.81
CA TYR A 99 -6.76 3.89 -7.11
C TYR A 99 -8.26 3.65 -6.93
N GLU A 100 -8.77 2.51 -7.42
CA GLU A 100 -10.16 2.11 -7.22
C GLU A 100 -10.53 1.96 -5.74
N LYS A 101 -9.69 1.26 -4.96
CA LYS A 101 -9.94 0.96 -3.55
C LYS A 101 -9.80 2.18 -2.62
N PHE A 102 -8.84 3.06 -2.87
CA PHE A 102 -8.53 4.17 -1.95
C PHE A 102 -9.16 5.50 -2.36
N VAL A 103 -9.28 5.78 -3.67
CA VAL A 103 -9.77 7.08 -4.19
C VAL A 103 -11.22 6.97 -4.62
N ILE A 104 -11.53 6.10 -5.59
CA ILE A 104 -12.87 6.01 -6.17
C ILE A 104 -13.91 5.54 -5.14
N ALA A 105 -13.56 4.59 -4.27
CA ALA A 105 -14.46 4.14 -3.20
C ALA A 105 -14.85 5.29 -2.25
N LYS A 106 -13.87 6.09 -1.80
CA LYS A 106 -14.10 7.25 -0.93
C LYS A 106 -14.97 8.32 -1.58
N GLU A 107 -14.71 8.63 -2.86
CA GLU A 107 -15.51 9.60 -3.61
C GLU A 107 -16.97 9.15 -3.80
N LYS A 108 -17.22 7.84 -3.90
CA LYS A 108 -18.58 7.30 -3.96
C LYS A 108 -19.30 7.39 -2.60
N GLU A 109 -18.58 7.19 -1.50
CA GLU A 109 -19.12 7.36 -0.15
C GLU A 109 -19.49 8.83 0.10
N ASP A 110 -18.60 9.77 -0.22
CA ASP A 110 -18.82 11.21 -0.04
C ASP A 110 -19.98 11.77 -0.87
N LYS A 111 -20.32 11.11 -1.99
CA LYS A 111 -21.47 11.45 -2.82
C LYS A 111 -22.79 10.87 -2.31
N LYS A 112 -22.76 9.84 -1.47
CA LYS A 112 -23.97 9.25 -0.87
C LYS A 112 -24.40 9.98 0.40
N GLU A 113 -23.48 10.69 1.05
CA GLU A 113 -23.73 11.46 2.26
C GLU A 113 -24.15 12.93 1.99
N LYS A 114 -24.19 13.34 0.72
CA LYS A 114 -24.65 14.65 0.24
C LYS A 114 -26.03 14.57 -0.39
#